data_AF-A0A3N5LTA3-F1
#
_entry.id   AF-A0A3N5LTA3-F1
#
_cell.length_a   1.000
_cell.length_b   1.000
_cell.length_c   1.000
_cell.angle_alpha   90.00
_cell.angle_beta   90.00
_cell.angle_gamma   90.00
#
_symmetry.space_group_name_H-M   'P 1'
#
loop_
_entity.id
_entity.type
_entity.pdbx_description
1 polymer ?
#
loop_
_entity_poly.entity_id
_entity_poly.type
_entity_poly.pdbx_seq_one_letter_code
_entity_poly.pdbx_strand_id
1 'polypeptide(L)'
;MLGLIRVAALVERQSELELSDDQLKKLLAIRSDMIRTKSKISADIRIARLELVHSTANNIGNINPDHARSALKNIYNLRLERKAATVDAFRKATDVLTDEQKSTLREHVRERLSEYESEAEEDFTDID
;
A
#
# COMPACT_ATOMS: atom_id res chain seq x y z
N MET A 1 6.82 2.36 -6.97
CA MET A 1 7.22 1.42 -5.89
C MET A 1 6.09 0.59 -5.25
N LEU A 2 5.13 1.13 -4.47
CA LEU A 2 4.08 0.27 -3.82
C LEU A 2 3.06 -0.40 -4.78
N GLY A 3 3.14 -0.08 -6.07
CA GLY A 3 2.46 -0.83 -7.13
C GLY A 3 3.04 -2.23 -7.32
N LEU A 4 4.35 -2.35 -7.18
CA LEU A 4 5.15 -3.54 -7.44
C LEU A 4 5.15 -4.51 -6.25
N ILE A 5 4.93 -3.99 -5.05
CA ILE A 5 4.98 -4.72 -3.78
C ILE A 5 3.55 -4.96 -3.27
N ARG A 6 2.89 -5.99 -3.80
CA ARG A 6 1.50 -6.34 -3.44
C ARG A 6 1.31 -7.84 -3.37
N VAL A 7 0.60 -8.30 -2.34
CA VAL A 7 0.18 -9.70 -2.18
C VAL A 7 -0.66 -10.18 -3.38
N ALA A 8 -1.42 -9.28 -4.02
CA ALA A 8 -2.19 -9.61 -5.23
C ALA A 8 -1.28 -10.06 -6.39
N ALA A 9 -0.12 -9.43 -6.57
CA ALA A 9 0.80 -9.78 -7.65
C ALA A 9 1.40 -11.18 -7.47
N LEU A 10 1.61 -11.62 -6.22
CA LEU A 10 2.03 -12.99 -5.90
C LEU A 10 0.97 -14.02 -6.28
N VAL A 11 -0.31 -13.72 -5.99
CA VAL A 11 -1.43 -14.58 -6.35
C VAL A 11 -1.63 -14.64 -7.87
N GLU A 12 -1.49 -13.51 -8.57
CA GLU A 12 -1.60 -13.43 -10.03
C GLU A 12 -0.51 -14.25 -10.74
N ARG A 13 0.67 -14.39 -10.12
CA ARG A 13 1.83 -15.14 -10.64
C ARG A 13 1.93 -16.56 -10.09
N GLN A 14 0.81 -17.14 -9.64
CA GLN A 14 0.80 -18.47 -9.02
C GLN A 14 1.43 -19.58 -9.89
N SER A 15 1.26 -19.51 -11.22
CA SER A 15 1.82 -20.48 -12.16
C SER A 15 3.32 -20.31 -12.36
N GLU A 16 3.81 -19.07 -12.35
CA GLU A 16 5.23 -18.74 -12.53
C GLU A 16 6.04 -19.06 -11.27
N LEU A 17 5.42 -18.87 -10.10
CA LEU A 17 6.03 -19.17 -8.80
C LEU A 17 5.78 -20.62 -8.35
N GLU A 18 5.07 -21.42 -9.15
CA GLU A 18 4.70 -22.81 -8.83
C GLU A 18 4.14 -22.94 -7.40
N LEU A 19 3.20 -22.06 -7.04
CA LEU A 19 2.65 -22.02 -5.69
C LEU A 19 1.82 -23.29 -5.43
N SER A 20 2.09 -23.95 -4.30
CA SER A 20 1.22 -25.01 -3.81
C SER A 20 -0.15 -24.46 -3.36
N ASP A 21 -1.16 -25.32 -3.34
CA ASP A 21 -2.51 -24.96 -2.85
C ASP A 21 -2.50 -24.40 -1.42
N ASP A 22 -1.63 -24.93 -0.55
CA ASP A 22 -1.49 -24.44 0.81
C ASP A 22 -0.88 -23.03 0.86
N GLN A 23 0.16 -22.78 0.04
CA GLN A 23 0.75 -21.44 -0.09
C GLN A 23 -0.28 -20.45 -0.65
N LEU A 24 -1.03 -20.84 -1.69
CA LEU A 24 -2.07 -20.00 -2.27
C LEU A 24 -3.14 -19.64 -1.24
N LYS A 25 -3.61 -20.61 -0.45
CA LYS A 25 -4.58 -20.39 0.63
C LYS A 25 -4.05 -19.41 1.68
N LYS A 26 -2.79 -19.55 2.10
CA LYS A 26 -2.13 -18.63 3.03
C LYS A 26 -2.03 -17.21 2.46
N LEU A 27 -1.64 -17.08 1.19
CA LEU A 27 -1.53 -15.78 0.51
C LEU A 27 -2.89 -15.08 0.36
N LEU A 28 -3.95 -15.83 0.05
CA LEU A 28 -5.32 -15.30 0.00
C LEU A 28 -5.79 -14.82 1.38
N ALA A 29 -5.48 -15.55 2.45
CA ALA A 29 -5.77 -15.12 3.82
C ALA A 29 -5.04 -13.81 4.18
N ILE A 30 -3.73 -13.74 3.92
CA ILE A 30 -2.93 -12.53 4.13
C ILE A 30 -3.49 -11.35 3.33
N ARG A 31 -3.88 -11.57 2.07
CA ARG A 31 -4.51 -10.54 1.23
C ARG A 31 -5.82 -10.05 1.84
N SER A 32 -6.68 -10.96 2.29
CA SER A 32 -7.97 -10.63 2.91
C SER A 32 -7.78 -9.78 4.16
N ASP A 33 -6.87 -10.18 5.06
CA ASP A 33 -6.56 -9.45 6.29
C ASP A 33 -5.98 -8.06 6.01
N MET A 34 -5.10 -7.95 5.01
CA MET A 34 -4.58 -6.67 4.55
C MET A 34 -5.71 -5.77 4.03
N ILE A 35 -6.62 -6.30 3.20
CA ILE A 35 -7.76 -5.53 2.66
C ILE A 35 -8.64 -5.04 3.82
N ARG A 36 -8.99 -5.92 4.76
CA ARG A 36 -9.79 -5.59 5.94
C ARG A 36 -9.14 -4.46 6.76
N THR A 37 -7.85 -4.60 7.04
CA THR A 37 -7.07 -3.60 7.81
C THR A 37 -7.06 -2.25 7.08
N LYS A 38 -6.77 -2.25 5.78
CA LYS A 38 -6.75 -1.02 4.97
C LYS A 38 -8.12 -0.37 4.87
N SER A 39 -9.20 -1.15 4.79
CA SER A 39 -10.57 -0.63 4.79
C SER A 39 -10.89 0.07 6.11
N LYS A 40 -10.53 -0.54 7.25
CA LYS A 40 -10.70 0.08 8.57
C LYS A 40 -9.95 1.42 8.66
N ILE A 41 -8.65 1.42 8.36
CA ILE A 41 -7.85 2.66 8.39
C ILE A 41 -8.40 3.71 7.40
N SER A 42 -8.93 3.28 6.25
CA SER A 42 -9.53 4.22 5.28
C SER A 42 -10.82 4.86 5.82
N ALA A 43 -11.61 4.11 6.59
CA ALA A 43 -12.75 4.66 7.32
C ALA A 43 -12.28 5.66 8.39
N ASP A 44 -11.25 5.32 9.17
CA ASP A 44 -10.69 6.19 10.21
C ASP A 44 -10.15 7.51 9.60
N ILE A 45 -9.47 7.45 8.45
CA ILE A 45 -9.05 8.64 7.69
C ILE A 45 -10.26 9.50 7.28
N ARG A 46 -11.35 8.87 6.85
CA ARG A 46 -12.57 9.59 6.45
C ARG A 46 -13.22 10.29 7.63
N ILE A 47 -13.29 9.63 8.78
CA ILE A 47 -13.80 10.19 10.04
C ILE A 47 -12.94 11.39 10.45
N ALA A 48 -11.61 11.22 10.55
CA ALA A 48 -10.70 12.30 10.96
C ALA A 48 -10.77 13.52 10.02
N ARG A 49 -11.00 13.31 8.71
CA ARG A 49 -11.22 14.40 7.76
C ARG A 49 -12.55 15.11 7.99
N LEU A 50 -13.62 14.37 8.25
CA LEU A 50 -14.94 14.96 8.55
C LEU A 50 -14.89 15.77 9.85
N GLU A 51 -14.23 15.26 10.88
CA GLU A 51 -14.01 15.97 12.14
C GLU A 51 -13.24 17.27 11.93
N LEU A 52 -12.17 17.24 11.12
CA LEU A 52 -11.41 18.43 10.77
C LEU A 52 -12.31 19.46 10.05
N VAL A 53 -13.04 19.05 9.01
CA VAL A 53 -13.95 19.93 8.25
C VAL A 53 -15.05 20.50 9.14
N HIS A 54 -15.65 19.68 10.00
CA HIS A 54 -16.69 20.12 10.93
C HIS A 54 -16.13 21.13 11.94
N SER A 55 -14.91 20.89 12.46
CA SER A 55 -14.26 21.81 13.39
C SER A 55 -13.90 23.15 12.74
N THR A 56 -13.53 23.19 11.46
CA THR A 56 -13.20 24.44 10.76
C THR A 56 -14.45 25.18 10.32
N ALA A 57 -15.48 24.48 9.81
CA ALA A 57 -16.74 25.08 9.36
C ALA A 57 -17.54 25.71 10.51
N ASN A 58 -17.50 25.11 11.71
CA ASN A 58 -18.24 25.64 12.86
C ASN A 58 -17.50 26.75 13.63
N ASN A 59 -16.22 26.98 13.32
CA ASN A 59 -15.40 28.01 13.98
C ASN A 59 -14.85 29.02 12.96
N ILE A 60 -15.64 29.34 11.93
CA ILE A 60 -15.29 30.36 10.93
C ILE A 60 -15.03 31.69 11.66
N GLY A 61 -13.83 32.26 11.44
CA GLY A 61 -13.38 33.50 12.10
C GLY A 61 -12.59 33.29 13.40
N ASN A 62 -12.54 32.07 13.95
CA ASN A 62 -11.75 31.73 15.14
C ASN A 62 -11.17 30.30 15.04
N ILE A 63 -10.51 30.01 13.92
CA ILE A 63 -9.89 28.70 13.70
C ILE A 63 -8.63 28.61 14.56
N ASN A 64 -8.56 27.60 15.42
CA ASN A 64 -7.34 27.27 16.16
C ASN A 64 -6.35 26.50 15.24
N PRO A 65 -5.20 27.09 14.87
CA PRO A 65 -4.24 26.46 13.96
C PRO A 65 -3.59 25.20 14.53
N ASP A 66 -3.39 25.13 15.85
CA ASP A 66 -2.76 23.98 16.51
C ASP A 66 -3.67 22.76 16.50
N HIS A 67 -4.97 22.98 16.69
CA HIS A 67 -5.97 21.92 16.55
C HIS A 67 -6.00 21.37 15.13
N ALA A 68 -6.02 22.25 14.11
CA ALA A 68 -5.98 21.84 12.71
C ALA A 68 -4.69 21.07 12.37
N ARG A 69 -3.54 21.54 12.87
CA ARG A 69 -2.25 20.85 12.70
C ARG A 69 -2.26 19.46 13.32
N SER A 70 -2.80 19.31 14.52
CA SER A 70 -2.89 18.02 15.21
C SER A 70 -3.76 17.02 14.43
N ALA A 71 -4.95 17.45 13.99
CA ALA A 71 -5.84 16.63 13.17
C ALA A 71 -5.20 16.23 11.83
N LEU A 72 -4.51 17.15 11.16
CA LEU A 72 -3.76 16.84 9.94
C LEU A 72 -2.66 15.81 10.22
N LYS A 73 -1.88 15.96 11.29
CA LYS A 73 -0.85 15.00 11.68
C LYS A 73 -1.44 13.61 11.90
N ASN A 74 -2.59 13.51 12.57
CA ASN A 74 -3.30 12.24 12.73
C ASN A 74 -3.68 11.61 11.38
N ILE A 75 -4.24 12.39 10.45
CA ILE A 75 -4.58 11.91 9.09
C ILE A 75 -3.33 11.39 8.36
N TYR A 76 -2.20 12.08 8.46
CA TYR A 76 -0.94 11.62 7.85
C TYR A 76 -0.39 10.36 8.51
N ASN A 77 -0.49 10.22 9.83
CA ASN A 77 -0.12 9.00 10.53
C ASN A 77 -0.99 7.81 10.07
N LEU A 78 -2.30 7.97 9.99
CA LEU A 78 -3.20 6.93 9.48
C LEU A 78 -2.88 6.55 8.01
N ARG A 79 -2.51 7.53 7.18
CA ARG A 79 -2.05 7.25 5.80
C ARG A 79 -0.77 6.43 5.81
N LEU A 80 0.19 6.76 6.67
CA LEU A 80 1.43 6.00 6.85
C LEU A 80 1.12 4.57 7.28
N GLU A 81 0.29 4.38 8.31
CA GLU A 81 -0.15 3.06 8.79
C GLU A 81 -0.79 2.24 7.66
N ARG A 82 -1.65 2.85 6.85
CA ARG A 82 -2.27 2.19 5.69
C ARG A 82 -1.23 1.71 4.67
N LYS A 83 -0.15 2.47 4.46
CA LYS A 83 0.96 2.06 3.58
C LYS A 83 1.80 0.98 4.24
N ALA A 84 2.14 1.12 5.52
CA ALA A 84 2.89 0.15 6.30
C ALA A 84 2.19 -1.21 6.34
N ALA A 85 0.86 -1.25 6.47
CA ALA A 85 0.08 -2.49 6.38
C ALA A 85 0.24 -3.22 5.04
N THR A 86 0.51 -2.51 3.95
CA THR A 86 0.81 -3.14 2.64
C THR A 86 2.20 -3.77 2.66
N VAL A 87 3.19 -3.09 3.25
CA VAL A 87 4.56 -3.60 3.38
C VAL A 87 4.62 -4.82 4.29
N ASP A 88 3.96 -4.76 5.45
CA ASP A 88 3.91 -5.89 6.38
C ASP A 88 3.19 -7.11 5.78
N ALA A 89 2.08 -6.88 5.05
CA ALA A 89 1.40 -7.96 4.35
C ALA A 89 2.28 -8.59 3.27
N PHE A 90 3.06 -7.79 2.53
CA PHE A 90 4.00 -8.31 1.56
C PHE A 90 5.14 -9.11 2.20
N ARG A 91 5.71 -8.63 3.30
CA ARG A 91 6.71 -9.37 4.08
C ARG A 91 6.17 -10.73 4.53
N LYS A 92 4.96 -10.75 5.12
CA LYS A 92 4.29 -11.99 5.53
C LYS A 92 4.06 -12.92 4.34
N ALA A 93 3.70 -12.37 3.18
CA ALA A 93 3.50 -13.14 1.96
C ALA A 93 4.82 -13.75 1.45
N THR A 94 5.93 -13.02 1.50
CA THR A 94 7.25 -13.57 1.13
C THR A 94 7.73 -14.64 2.09
N ASP A 95 7.33 -14.60 3.37
CA ASP A 95 7.67 -15.63 4.36
C ASP A 95 6.98 -16.98 4.07
N VAL A 96 5.93 -17.00 3.23
CA VAL A 96 5.23 -18.23 2.79
C VAL A 96 5.95 -18.95 1.65
N LEU A 97 6.86 -18.24 0.96
CA LEU A 97 7.56 -18.75 -0.22
C LEU A 97 8.82 -19.53 0.17
N THR A 98 9.23 -20.48 -0.67
CA THR A 98 10.57 -21.08 -0.59
C THR A 98 11.64 -20.08 -1.04
N ASP A 99 12.92 -20.41 -0.80
CA ASP A 99 14.01 -19.51 -1.19
C ASP A 99 14.18 -19.42 -2.71
N GLU A 100 13.89 -20.50 -3.44
CA GLU A 100 13.83 -20.54 -4.90
C GLU A 100 12.73 -19.61 -5.41
N GLN A 101 11.50 -19.73 -4.87
CA GLN A 101 10.37 -18.88 -5.23
C GLN A 101 10.64 -17.39 -4.91
N LYS A 102 11.33 -17.10 -3.79
CA LYS A 102 11.78 -15.73 -3.48
C LYS A 102 12.82 -15.21 -4.47
N SER A 103 13.67 -16.09 -5.02
CA SER A 103 14.62 -15.71 -6.07
C SER A 103 13.89 -15.31 -7.34
N THR A 104 12.99 -16.16 -7.84
CA THR A 104 12.15 -15.88 -9.02
C THR A 104 11.36 -14.58 -8.86
N LEU A 105 10.73 -14.39 -7.68
CA LEU A 105 10.03 -13.14 -7.37
C LEU A 105 10.94 -11.91 -7.45
N ARG A 106 12.18 -12.00 -6.95
CA ARG A 106 13.14 -10.88 -6.98
C ARG A 106 13.53 -10.51 -8.40
N GLU A 107 13.66 -11.48 -9.29
CA GLU A 107 13.93 -11.25 -10.71
C GLU A 107 12.78 -10.48 -11.36
N HIS A 108 11.54 -10.93 -11.18
CA HIS A 108 10.36 -10.22 -11.70
C HIS A 108 10.18 -8.81 -11.14
N VAL A 109 10.47 -8.61 -9.85
CA VAL A 109 10.42 -7.26 -9.25
C VAL A 109 11.48 -6.37 -9.89
N ARG A 110 12.68 -6.89 -10.19
CA ARG A 110 13.76 -6.14 -10.83
C ARG A 110 13.40 -5.76 -12.27
N GLU A 111 12.87 -6.69 -13.06
CA GLU A 111 12.40 -6.44 -14.44
C GLU A 111 11.35 -5.32 -14.47
N ARG A 112 10.34 -5.41 -13.61
CA ARG A 112 9.30 -4.37 -13.52
C ARG A 112 9.82 -3.02 -13.02
N LEU A 113 10.89 -3.01 -12.22
CA LEU A 113 11.50 -1.78 -11.76
C LEU A 113 12.22 -1.10 -12.92
N SER A 114 12.96 -1.85 -13.73
CA SER A 114 13.61 -1.32 -14.93
C SER A 114 12.62 -0.79 -15.96
N GLU A 115 11.49 -1.48 -16.20
CA GLU A 115 10.43 -0.98 -17.09
C GLU A 115 9.85 0.36 -16.60
N TYR A 116 9.62 0.48 -15.29
CA TYR A 116 9.09 1.70 -14.71
C TYR A 116 10.09 2.86 -14.78
N GLU A 117 11.38 2.57 -14.65
CA GLU A 117 12.45 3.57 -14.80
C GLU A 117 12.55 4.05 -16.26
N SER A 118 12.45 3.14 -17.25
CA SER A 118 12.45 3.52 -18.67
C SER A 118 11.20 4.30 -19.09
N GLU A 119 10.01 3.89 -18.63
CA GLU A 119 8.75 4.62 -18.90
C GLU A 119 8.79 6.04 -18.30
N ALA A 120 9.39 6.18 -17.12
CA ALA A 120 9.56 7.48 -16.50
C ALA A 120 10.57 8.37 -17.24
N GLU A 121 11.58 7.80 -17.91
CA GLU A 121 12.55 8.56 -18.72
C GLU A 121 11.96 9.02 -20.07
N GLU A 122 11.13 8.19 -20.72
CA GLU A 122 10.46 8.54 -22.00
C GLU A 122 9.50 9.73 -21.83
N ASP A 123 8.73 9.79 -20.74
CA ASP A 123 7.80 10.89 -20.43
C ASP A 123 8.49 12.26 -20.27
N PHE A 124 9.81 12.31 -20.03
CA PHE A 124 10.58 13.57 -19.97
C PHE A 124 11.23 13.98 -21.30
N THR A 125 11.25 13.10 -22.30
CA THR A 125 11.87 13.37 -23.62
C THR A 125 10.91 13.92 -24.67
N ASP A 126 9.59 13.91 -24.40
CA ASP A 126 8.54 14.46 -25.28
C ASP A 126 8.19 15.94 -25.00
N ILE A 127 9.05 16.67 -24.26
CA ILE A 127 8.92 18.12 -24.03
C ILE A 127 10.04 18.82 -24.83
N ASP A 128 9.89 18.90 -26.15
CA ASP A 128 10.63 19.81 -27.03
C ASP A 128 9.67 20.67 -27.87
#